data_AF-W0HRD0-F1
#
_entry.id   AF-W0HRD0-F1
#
_cell.length_a   1.000
_cell.length_b   1.000
_cell.length_c   1.000
_cell.angle_alpha   90.00
_cell.angle_beta   90.00
_cell.angle_gamma   90.00
#
_symmetry.space_group_name_H-M   'P 1'
#
loop_
_entity.id
_entity.type
_entity.pdbx_description
1 polymer ?
#
loop_
_entity_poly.entity_id
_entity_poly.type
_entity_poly.pdbx_seq_one_letter_code
_entity_poly.pdbx_strand_id
1 'polypeptide(L)'
;MELGKCIVDALSYSRLVLPEPRDDVWVHPDTLYDKELYDKSIMKKNYLEWVTMLMSKFNYKNEKQIYKNLHYCSIEATNENIIMMPTHHVKLDYWNGDGFTDADNITIPIDSKPEAIGAALRLTFSRCTS
;
A
#
# COMPACT_ATOMS: atom_id res chain seq x y z
N MET A 1 8.16 7.62 16.19
CA MET A 1 7.02 6.99 16.89
C MET A 1 5.74 7.09 16.08
N GLU A 2 5.25 8.29 15.70
CA GLU A 2 3.94 8.44 15.04
C GLU A 2 3.78 7.69 13.71
N LEU A 3 4.81 7.65 12.85
CA LEU A 3 4.71 6.97 11.55
C LEU A 3 4.37 5.47 11.66
N GLY A 4 5.01 4.76 12.59
CA GLY A 4 4.73 3.34 12.78
C GLY A 4 3.35 3.09 13.39
N LYS A 5 2.85 4.00 14.23
CA LYS A 5 1.47 3.92 14.74
C LYS A 5 0.47 4.04 13.60
N CYS A 6 0.68 4.97 12.67
CA CYS A 6 -0.17 5.11 11.48
C CYS A 6 -0.18 3.85 10.61
N ILE A 7 0.95 3.13 10.50
CA ILE A 7 1.00 1.85 9.78
C ILE A 7 0.15 0.79 10.49
N VAL A 8 0.35 0.62 11.81
CA VAL A 8 -0.42 -0.37 12.59
C VAL A 8 -1.92 -0.07 12.53
N ASP A 9 -2.29 1.20 12.67
CA ASP A 9 -3.67 1.66 12.55
C ASP A 9 -4.25 1.34 11.17
N ALA A 10 -3.56 1.72 10.08
CA ALA A 10 -4.02 1.44 8.73
C ALA A 10 -4.16 -0.07 8.44
N LEU A 11 -3.22 -0.89 8.91
CA LEU A 11 -3.27 -2.36 8.76
C LEU A 11 -4.47 -2.96 9.51
N SER A 12 -4.86 -2.39 10.65
CA SER A 12 -6.02 -2.86 11.42
C SER A 12 -7.36 -2.70 10.69
N TYR A 13 -7.42 -1.80 9.70
CA TYR A 13 -8.59 -1.60 8.83
C TYR A 13 -8.52 -2.42 7.52
N SER A 14 -7.40 -3.11 7.26
CA SER A 14 -7.28 -3.97 6.09
C SER A 14 -8.22 -5.16 6.19
N ARG A 15 -8.83 -5.55 5.07
CA ARG A 15 -9.82 -6.64 5.00
C ARG A 15 -9.31 -7.73 4.08
N LEU A 16 -9.47 -8.99 4.50
CA LEU A 16 -9.38 -10.13 3.60
C LEU A 16 -10.71 -10.23 2.84
N VAL A 17 -10.73 -9.84 1.57
CA VAL A 17 -11.97 -9.64 0.82
C VAL A 17 -11.81 -10.09 -0.63
N LEU A 18 -12.89 -10.66 -1.20
CA LEU A 18 -13.02 -11.03 -2.60
C LEU A 18 -14.26 -10.34 -3.23
N PRO A 19 -14.39 -10.28 -4.57
CA PRO A 19 -15.58 -9.69 -5.19
C PRO A 19 -16.86 -10.50 -4.92
N GLU A 20 -16.76 -11.83 -4.96
CA GLU A 20 -17.88 -12.76 -4.82
C GLU A 20 -17.40 -14.16 -4.40
N PRO A 21 -18.27 -15.02 -3.83
CA PRO A 21 -17.94 -16.40 -3.50
C PRO A 21 -17.46 -17.22 -4.70
N ARG A 22 -16.58 -18.18 -4.44
CA ARG A 22 -15.96 -19.05 -5.45
C ARG A 22 -16.04 -20.50 -5.00
N ASP A 23 -16.62 -21.33 -5.84
CA ASP A 23 -16.81 -22.77 -5.57
C ASP A 23 -15.77 -23.65 -6.28
N ASP A 24 -14.94 -23.04 -7.14
CA ASP A 24 -13.94 -23.72 -7.96
C ASP A 24 -12.54 -23.75 -7.34
N VAL A 25 -12.34 -23.02 -6.24
CA VAL A 25 -11.08 -22.94 -5.50
C VAL A 25 -11.34 -22.94 -4.00
N TRP A 26 -10.35 -23.35 -3.22
CA TRP A 26 -10.41 -23.15 -1.77
C TRP A 26 -10.34 -21.65 -1.44
N VAL A 27 -11.26 -21.18 -0.60
CA VAL A 27 -11.31 -19.81 -0.10
C VAL A 27 -11.11 -19.82 1.41
N HIS A 28 -10.28 -18.90 1.92
CA HIS A 28 -10.03 -18.79 3.35
C HIS A 28 -11.34 -18.50 4.11
N PRO A 29 -11.62 -19.16 5.25
CA PRO A 29 -12.89 -19.02 5.96
C PRO A 29 -13.21 -17.58 6.40
N ASP A 30 -12.20 -16.77 6.70
CA ASP A 30 -12.37 -15.37 7.12
C ASP A 30 -12.55 -14.38 5.95
N THR A 31 -12.66 -14.87 4.71
CA THR A 31 -12.83 -14.03 3.52
C THR A 31 -14.21 -13.35 3.52
N LEU A 32 -14.20 -12.03 3.42
CA LEU A 32 -15.40 -11.21 3.18
C LEU A 32 -15.67 -11.08 1.68
N TYR A 33 -16.88 -10.63 1.32
CA TYR A 33 -17.25 -10.36 -0.07
C TYR A 33 -17.77 -8.95 -0.26
N ASP A 34 -17.20 -8.23 -1.21
CA ASP A 34 -17.49 -6.82 -1.49
C ASP A 34 -17.34 -6.56 -2.99
N LYS A 35 -18.42 -6.74 -3.75
CA LYS A 35 -18.40 -6.59 -5.21
C LYS A 35 -18.09 -5.15 -5.64
N GLU A 36 -18.54 -4.16 -4.88
CA GLU A 36 -18.34 -2.74 -5.19
C GLU A 36 -16.87 -2.33 -5.10
N LEU A 37 -16.11 -2.92 -4.17
CA LEU A 37 -14.67 -2.71 -4.06
C LEU A 37 -13.92 -3.05 -5.36
N TYR A 38 -14.42 -4.01 -6.13
CA TYR A 38 -13.84 -4.46 -7.40
C TYR A 38 -14.55 -3.88 -8.64
N ASP A 39 -15.55 -3.02 -8.45
CA ASP A 39 -16.20 -2.34 -9.57
C ASP A 39 -15.27 -1.28 -10.15
N LYS A 40 -14.91 -1.44 -11.43
CA LYS A 40 -13.93 -0.57 -12.11
C LYS A 40 -14.35 0.90 -12.13
N SER A 41 -15.64 1.19 -12.19
CA SER A 41 -16.16 2.56 -12.22
C SER A 41 -16.05 3.22 -10.84
N ILE A 42 -16.37 2.46 -9.79
CA ILE A 42 -16.24 2.90 -8.40
C ILE A 42 -14.76 3.09 -8.04
N MET A 43 -13.89 2.11 -8.39
CA MET A 43 -12.45 2.22 -8.19
C MET A 43 -11.87 3.48 -8.85
N LYS A 44 -12.24 3.74 -10.12
CA LYS A 44 -11.80 4.93 -10.85
C LYS A 44 -12.29 6.21 -10.18
N LYS A 45 -13.56 6.25 -9.74
CA LYS A 45 -14.13 7.40 -9.03
C LYS A 45 -13.36 7.67 -7.73
N ASN A 46 -13.17 6.65 -6.89
CA ASN A 46 -12.47 6.78 -5.61
C ASN A 46 -11.02 7.24 -5.79
N TYR A 47 -10.32 6.72 -6.80
CA TYR A 47 -8.98 7.18 -7.15
C TYR A 47 -8.97 8.68 -7.53
N LEU A 48 -9.87 9.11 -8.41
CA LEU A 48 -9.95 10.53 -8.82
C LEU A 48 -10.32 11.46 -7.65
N GLU A 49 -11.18 11.01 -6.74
CA GLU A 49 -11.51 11.74 -5.51
C GLU A 49 -10.29 11.88 -4.59
N TRP A 50 -9.50 10.82 -4.43
CA TRP A 50 -8.24 10.85 -3.68
C TRP A 50 -7.21 11.81 -4.31
N VAL A 51 -7.03 11.78 -5.63
CA VAL A 51 -6.15 12.71 -6.34
C VAL A 51 -6.62 14.16 -6.17
N THR A 52 -7.91 14.41 -6.32
CA THR A 52 -8.52 15.75 -6.15
C THR A 52 -8.31 16.27 -4.73
N MET A 53 -8.51 15.41 -3.72
CA MET A 53 -8.24 15.72 -2.32
C MET A 53 -6.77 16.11 -2.10
N LEU A 54 -5.82 15.35 -2.65
CA LEU A 54 -4.39 15.67 -2.54
C LEU A 54 -4.05 17.00 -3.22
N MET A 55 -4.58 17.24 -4.42
CA MET A 55 -4.37 18.50 -5.14
C MET A 55 -4.87 19.69 -4.33
N SER A 56 -6.07 19.60 -3.77
CA SER A 56 -6.66 20.66 -2.95
C SER A 56 -5.89 20.88 -1.64
N LYS A 57 -5.58 19.79 -0.92
CA LYS A 57 -4.93 19.84 0.40
C LYS A 57 -3.51 20.41 0.34
N PHE A 58 -2.76 20.10 -0.71
CA PHE A 58 -1.36 20.52 -0.86
C PHE A 58 -1.15 21.57 -1.96
N ASN A 59 -2.25 22.11 -2.52
CA ASN A 59 -2.26 23.16 -3.54
C ASN A 59 -1.45 22.82 -4.81
N TYR A 60 -1.52 21.56 -5.26
CA TYR A 60 -0.94 21.15 -6.54
C TYR A 60 -1.81 21.62 -7.71
N LYS A 61 -1.17 22.15 -8.76
CA LYS A 61 -1.86 22.67 -9.95
C LYS A 61 -2.32 21.58 -10.92
N ASN A 62 -1.65 20.43 -10.90
CA ASN A 62 -1.97 19.27 -11.72
C ASN A 62 -1.39 17.99 -11.08
N GLU A 63 -1.90 16.84 -11.48
CA GLU A 63 -1.52 15.52 -10.95
C GLU A 63 -0.03 15.21 -11.15
N LYS A 64 0.57 15.69 -12.25
CA LYS A 64 2.00 15.51 -12.52
C LYS A 64 2.87 16.03 -11.37
N GLN A 65 2.44 17.09 -10.68
CA GLN A 65 3.18 17.64 -9.54
C GLN A 65 3.11 16.76 -8.29
N ILE A 66 2.01 16.03 -8.10
CA ILE A 66 1.91 15.01 -7.02
C ILE A 66 2.93 13.92 -7.30
N TYR A 67 2.92 13.41 -8.53
CA TYR A 67 3.61 12.19 -8.87
C TYR A 67 5.11 12.34 -9.09
N LYS A 68 5.59 13.49 -9.58
CA LYS A 68 6.97 13.67 -10.06
C LYS A 68 8.07 13.11 -9.15
N ASN A 69 7.89 13.22 -7.83
CA ASN A 69 8.86 12.75 -6.83
C ASN A 69 8.20 11.87 -5.77
N LEU A 70 7.08 11.21 -6.10
CA LEU A 70 6.35 10.38 -5.15
C LEU A 70 6.95 8.97 -5.14
N HIS A 71 7.58 8.60 -4.03
CA HIS A 71 7.87 7.20 -3.77
C HIS A 71 6.62 6.46 -3.30
N TYR A 72 6.53 5.20 -3.68
CA TYR A 72 5.52 4.26 -3.23
C TYR A 72 6.22 3.04 -2.62
N CYS A 73 5.56 2.36 -1.69
CA CYS A 73 5.97 1.05 -1.20
C CYS A 73 4.71 0.27 -0.81
N SER A 74 4.76 -1.05 -0.97
CA SER A 74 3.68 -1.92 -0.49
C SER A 74 4.01 -2.39 0.93
N ILE A 75 2.97 -2.53 1.76
CA ILE A 75 3.10 -3.09 3.11
C ILE A 75 2.09 -4.22 3.24
N GLU A 76 2.57 -5.38 3.63
CA GLU A 76 1.77 -6.56 3.93
C GLU A 76 2.00 -6.98 5.38
N ALA A 77 0.95 -7.46 6.04
CA ALA A 77 1.07 -8.06 7.37
C ALA A 77 0.51 -9.48 7.34
N THR A 78 1.29 -10.41 7.89
CA THR A 78 0.89 -11.79 8.15
C THR A 78 0.77 -12.00 9.66
N ASN A 79 0.44 -13.22 10.08
CA ASN A 79 0.37 -13.57 11.50
C ASN A 79 1.71 -13.42 12.23
N GLU A 80 2.84 -13.40 11.51
CA GLU A 80 4.18 -13.38 12.12
C GLU A 80 4.96 -12.10 11.79
N ASN A 81 4.73 -11.50 10.62
CA ASN A 81 5.62 -10.46 10.10
C ASN A 81 4.86 -9.31 9.44
N ILE A 82 5.49 -8.13 9.48
CA ILE A 82 5.21 -7.00 8.58
C ILE A 82 6.30 -6.99 7.52
N ILE A 83 5.89 -7.01 6.25
CA ILE A 83 6.77 -7.02 5.08
C ILE A 83 6.57 -5.72 4.32
N MET A 84 7.64 -4.96 4.11
CA MET A 84 7.63 -3.69 3.39
C MET A 84 8.47 -3.79 2.12
N MET A 85 7.82 -3.63 0.97
CA MET A 85 8.40 -3.86 -0.35
C MET A 85 8.68 -2.51 -1.03
N PRO A 86 9.95 -2.19 -1.36
CA PRO A 86 10.27 -1.01 -2.15
C PRO A 86 9.76 -1.16 -3.59
N THR A 87 9.62 -0.04 -4.30
CA THR A 87 9.21 -0.05 -5.71
C THR A 87 10.07 0.89 -6.56
N HIS A 88 10.05 0.63 -7.86
CA HIS A 88 10.62 1.47 -8.91
C HIS A 88 9.50 2.34 -9.52
N HIS A 89 9.73 3.64 -9.64
CA HIS A 89 8.79 4.60 -10.21
C HIS A 89 8.92 4.69 -11.73
N VAL A 90 8.13 3.90 -12.45
CA VAL A 90 8.27 3.71 -13.90
C VAL A 90 7.66 4.85 -14.71
N LYS A 91 6.46 5.30 -14.32
CA LYS A 91 5.71 6.40 -14.96
C LYS A 91 4.98 7.18 -13.87
N LEU A 92 4.47 8.37 -14.21
CA LEU A 92 3.85 9.29 -13.25
C LEU A 92 3.00 8.59 -12.18
N ASP A 93 1.96 7.88 -12.56
CA ASP A 93 1.05 7.18 -11.65
C ASP A 93 1.28 5.67 -11.60
N TYR A 94 2.49 5.20 -11.93
CA TYR A 94 2.78 3.77 -12.02
C TYR A 94 4.14 3.40 -11.40
N TRP A 95 4.08 2.53 -10.39
CA TRP A 95 5.22 1.91 -9.72
C TRP A 95 5.13 0.40 -9.86
N ASN A 96 6.27 -0.28 -9.91
CA ASN A 96 6.34 -1.74 -9.91
C ASN A 96 7.55 -2.25 -9.10
N GLY A 97 7.70 -3.57 -8.99
CA GLY A 97 8.82 -4.21 -8.29
C GLY A 97 10.03 -4.50 -9.17
N ASP A 98 10.12 -3.93 -10.38
CA ASP A 98 11.21 -4.26 -11.30
C ASP A 98 12.57 -3.90 -10.68
N GLY A 99 13.51 -4.85 -10.74
CA GLY A 99 14.84 -4.70 -10.14
C GLY A 99 14.90 -4.99 -8.64
N PHE A 100 13.78 -5.34 -8.00
CA PHE A 100 13.74 -5.79 -6.61
C PHE A 100 13.42 -7.28 -6.52
N THR A 101 13.96 -7.91 -5.48
CA THR A 101 13.72 -9.31 -5.10
C THR A 101 13.27 -9.37 -3.65
N ASP A 102 12.88 -10.56 -3.17
CA ASP A 102 12.50 -10.74 -1.76
C ASP A 102 13.61 -10.35 -0.77
N ALA A 103 14.88 -10.41 -1.20
CA ALA A 103 16.02 -9.97 -0.40
C ALA A 103 16.05 -8.45 -0.18
N ASP A 104 15.38 -7.68 -1.03
CA ASP A 104 15.29 -6.22 -0.95
C ASP A 104 14.14 -5.75 -0.07
N ASN A 105 13.25 -6.66 0.33
CA ASN A 105 12.18 -6.36 1.28
C ASN A 105 12.74 -6.11 2.67
N ILE A 106 11.98 -5.36 3.47
CA ILE A 106 12.21 -5.24 4.91
C ILE A 106 11.14 -6.05 5.62
N THR A 107 11.58 -7.12 6.28
CA THR A 107 10.70 -7.99 7.09
C THR A 107 11.02 -7.78 8.56
N ILE A 108 10.00 -7.46 9.35
CA ILE A 108 10.10 -7.32 10.80
C ILE A 108 8.98 -8.12 11.50
N PRO A 109 9.18 -8.60 12.72
CA PRO A 109 8.14 -9.29 13.49
C PRO A 109 6.88 -8.42 13.67
N ILE A 110 5.70 -9.04 13.65
CA ILE A 110 4.40 -8.35 13.79
C ILE A 110 4.22 -7.61 15.12
N ASP A 111 4.90 -8.06 16.17
CA ASP A 111 4.90 -7.47 17.51
C ASP A 111 5.96 -6.35 17.69
N SER A 112 6.61 -5.95 16.60
CA SER A 112 7.57 -4.85 16.58
C SER A 112 6.97 -3.55 17.11
N LYS A 113 7.76 -2.81 17.90
CA LYS A 113 7.33 -1.51 18.42
C LYS A 113 7.13 -0.50 17.27
N PRO A 114 6.21 0.48 17.41
CA PRO A 114 5.97 1.51 16.39
C PRO A 114 7.24 2.27 15.94
N GLU A 115 8.24 2.43 16.81
CA GLU A 115 9.52 3.02 16.43
C GLU A 115 10.26 2.19 15.38
N ALA A 116 10.31 0.88 15.57
CA ALA A 116 10.96 -0.05 14.65
C ALA A 116 10.19 -0.14 13.33
N ILE A 117 8.85 -0.20 13.38
CA ILE A 117 7.99 -0.17 12.18
C ILE A 117 8.22 1.12 11.38
N GLY A 118 8.25 2.28 12.04
CA GLY A 118 8.52 3.55 11.37
C GLY A 118 9.94 3.66 10.81
N ALA A 119 10.94 3.05 11.47
CA ALA A 119 12.31 3.00 10.96
C ALA A 119 12.42 2.06 9.74
N ALA A 120 11.76 0.91 9.78
CA ALA A 120 11.65 -0.03 8.66
C ALA A 120 11.06 0.66 7.42
N LEU A 121 9.96 1.40 7.58
CA LEU A 121 9.35 2.14 6.46
C LEU A 121 10.31 3.17 5.84
N ARG A 122 11.06 3.90 6.66
CA ARG A 122 12.05 4.87 6.17
C ARG A 122 13.17 4.18 5.40
N LEU A 123 13.62 3.02 5.88
CA LEU A 123 14.62 2.21 5.20
C LEU A 123 14.08 1.68 3.86
N THR A 124 12.85 1.19 3.81
CA THR A 124 12.19 0.77 2.56
C THR A 124 12.13 1.92 1.56
N PHE A 125 11.69 3.11 1.98
CA PHE A 125 11.67 4.27 1.08
C PHE A 125 13.06 4.68 0.58
N SER A 126 14.10 4.50 1.40
CA SER A 126 15.49 4.77 0.94
C SER A 126 15.99 3.79 -0.12
N ARG A 127 15.31 2.65 -0.28
CA ARG A 127 15.59 1.65 -1.34
C ARG A 127 14.77 1.89 -2.61
N CYS A 128 13.67 2.65 -2.56
CA CYS A 128 12.88 2.95 -3.74
C CYS A 128 13.70 3.69 -4.80
N THR A 129 13.39 3.44 -6.06
CA THR A 129 14.09 4.03 -7.21
C THR A 129 13.11 4.72 -8.15
N SER A 130 13.61 5.46 -9.14
CA SER A 130 12.85 6.20 -10.16
C SER A 130 13.61 6.27 -11.47
#